data_AF-A0A832JK46-F1
#
_entry.id   AF-A0A832JK46-F1
#
_cell.length_a   1.000
_cell.length_b   1.000
_cell.length_c   1.000
_cell.angle_alpha   90.00
_cell.angle_beta   90.00
_cell.angle_gamma   90.00
#
_symmetry.space_group_name_H-M   'P 1'
#
loop_
_entity.id
_entity.type
_entity.pdbx_description
1 polymer ?
#
loop_
_entity_poly.entity_id
_entity_poly.type
_entity_poly.pdbx_seq_one_letter_code
_entity_poly.pdbx_strand_id
1 'polypeptide(L)'
;MRFMATVVLVTGLVPYDSGKTWFTLGAALAARERGLRVSVFKPVAAHNLWYSPKAARKSLELKLLIGNDVLLYHEKGLVEDIGASNPVAIATAPPDPSKYSWVEDYMGDLEDVGRIAVLSRVYAFDERAHSHYVHAENLHKMNTRVRKLVEKMRSALEAVPRGFASLSAYLTSNEVAANLDKCLHALERGKDVVFVESFNDAIAPYGALLESVDAVVVVAPGEAYIYRDAGKVREVSRKAFERWGWTGFRTSYVFDTLKPDFSVETGLAAKPSVRKPHREFIDKIANFVIH
;
A
#
# COMPACT_ATOMS: atom_id res chain seq x y z
N MET A 1 -10.00 -28.19 -4.98
CA MET A 1 -8.56 -27.82 -4.94
C MET A 1 -8.43 -26.45 -5.55
N ARG A 2 -8.26 -25.41 -4.73
CA ARG A 2 -7.85 -24.10 -5.23
C ARG A 2 -6.40 -24.19 -5.71
N PHE A 3 -6.18 -23.88 -6.99
CA PHE A 3 -4.84 -23.79 -7.57
C PHE A 3 -4.14 -22.44 -7.30
N MET A 4 -4.84 -21.52 -6.63
CA MET A 4 -4.39 -20.15 -6.36
C MET A 4 -4.36 -19.90 -4.85
N ALA A 5 -3.41 -19.07 -4.42
CA ALA A 5 -3.25 -18.68 -3.03
C ALA A 5 -4.51 -17.98 -2.50
N THR A 6 -4.76 -18.06 -1.19
CA THR A 6 -5.82 -17.24 -0.58
C THR A 6 -5.39 -15.78 -0.56
N VAL A 7 -6.21 -14.89 -1.11
CA VAL A 7 -5.92 -13.45 -1.16
C VAL A 7 -6.68 -12.73 -0.06
N VAL A 8 -5.94 -12.18 0.91
CA VAL A 8 -6.50 -11.42 2.03
C VAL A 8 -6.20 -9.94 1.84
N LEU A 9 -7.24 -9.14 1.61
CA LEU A 9 -7.13 -7.69 1.48
C LEU A 9 -7.15 -7.03 2.86
N VAL A 10 -6.10 -6.29 3.20
CA VAL A 10 -5.98 -5.50 4.43
C VAL A 10 -6.12 -4.02 4.07
N THR A 11 -7.20 -3.40 4.52
CA THR A 11 -7.54 -2.01 4.25
C THR A 11 -7.68 -1.19 5.53
N GLY A 12 -7.63 0.14 5.42
CA GLY A 12 -7.76 1.08 6.54
C GLY A 12 -9.17 1.65 6.61
N LEU A 13 -9.71 1.79 7.82
CA LEU A 13 -10.96 2.53 8.04
C LEU A 13 -10.73 4.05 7.99
N VAL A 14 -9.57 4.49 8.46
CA VAL A 14 -9.15 5.90 8.52
C VAL A 14 -8.06 6.19 7.48
N PRO A 15 -8.00 7.42 6.94
CA PRO A 15 -7.11 7.77 5.83
C PRO A 15 -5.62 7.63 6.16
N TYR A 16 -5.24 7.87 7.42
CA TYR A 16 -3.85 7.83 7.86
C TYR A 16 -3.69 6.95 9.10
N ASP A 17 -2.53 6.30 9.22
CA ASP A 17 -2.06 5.60 10.43
C ASP A 17 -3.07 4.62 11.05
N SER A 18 -3.87 3.97 10.21
CA SER A 18 -4.89 3.01 10.66
C SER A 18 -4.33 1.73 11.28
N GLY A 19 -3.02 1.50 11.22
CA GLY A 19 -2.36 0.29 11.71
C GLY A 19 -2.22 -0.85 10.69
N LYS A 20 -2.66 -0.66 9.42
CA LYS A 20 -2.58 -1.66 8.33
C LYS A 20 -1.24 -2.39 8.29
N THR A 21 -0.14 -1.66 8.15
CA THR A 21 1.19 -2.25 7.99
C THR A 21 1.61 -3.11 9.18
N TRP A 22 1.26 -2.70 10.40
CA TRP A 22 1.53 -3.48 11.62
C TRP A 22 0.71 -4.76 11.65
N PHE A 23 -0.58 -4.66 11.32
CA PHE A 23 -1.48 -5.80 11.26
C PHE A 23 -1.05 -6.78 10.17
N THR A 24 -0.84 -6.31 8.94
CA THR A 24 -0.38 -7.12 7.79
C THR A 24 0.91 -7.86 8.12
N LEU A 25 1.90 -7.18 8.69
CA LEU A 25 3.16 -7.83 9.06
C LEU A 25 2.96 -8.87 10.16
N GLY A 26 2.18 -8.54 11.19
CA GLY A 26 1.88 -9.45 12.29
C GLY A 26 1.15 -10.71 11.82
N ALA A 27 0.14 -10.55 10.97
CA ALA A 27 -0.64 -11.62 10.38
C ALA A 27 0.20 -12.49 9.42
N ALA A 28 0.98 -11.86 8.54
CA ALA A 28 1.87 -12.57 7.61
C ALA A 28 2.93 -13.40 8.34
N LEU A 29 3.52 -12.87 9.41
CA LEU A 29 4.45 -13.62 10.24
C LEU A 29 3.74 -14.73 11.04
N ALA A 30 2.53 -14.51 11.53
CA ALA A 30 1.74 -15.55 12.22
C ALA A 30 1.36 -16.71 11.28
N ALA A 31 0.99 -16.39 10.03
CA ALA A 31 0.74 -17.39 8.98
C ALA A 31 2.01 -18.22 8.70
N ARG A 32 3.18 -17.56 8.66
CA ARG A 32 4.46 -18.26 8.51
C ARG A 32 4.83 -19.13 9.72
N GLU A 33 4.53 -18.69 10.96
CA GLU A 33 4.67 -19.53 12.17
C GLU A 33 3.82 -20.81 12.09
N ARG A 34 2.69 -20.76 11.36
CA ARG A 34 1.81 -21.91 11.06
C ARG A 34 2.30 -22.78 9.89
N GLY A 35 3.46 -22.48 9.31
CA GLY A 35 4.05 -23.23 8.19
C GLY A 35 3.51 -22.85 6.81
N LEU A 36 2.72 -21.78 6.69
CA LEU A 36 2.21 -21.31 5.40
C LEU A 36 3.31 -20.55 4.63
N ARG A 37 3.29 -20.71 3.30
CA ARG A 37 4.08 -19.92 2.35
C ARG A 37 3.35 -18.61 2.10
N VAL A 38 3.95 -17.51 2.55
CA VAL A 38 3.32 -16.18 2.55
C VAL A 38 4.02 -15.25 1.59
N SER A 39 3.26 -14.38 0.92
CA SER A 39 3.75 -13.16 0.27
C SER A 39 2.92 -11.96 0.69
N VAL A 40 3.50 -10.76 0.54
CA VAL A 40 2.81 -9.49 0.79
C VAL A 40 2.86 -8.65 -0.48
N PHE A 41 1.70 -8.13 -0.88
CA PHE A 41 1.52 -7.25 -2.02
C PHE A 41 1.04 -5.88 -1.51
N LYS A 42 1.82 -4.83 -1.74
CA LYS A 42 1.42 -3.44 -1.46
C LYS A 42 1.50 -2.67 -2.77
N PRO A 43 0.44 -2.68 -3.59
CA PRO A 43 0.57 -2.37 -5.03
C PRO A 43 0.97 -0.91 -5.28
N VAL A 44 0.42 -0.02 -4.46
CA VAL A 44 0.68 1.42 -4.49
C VAL A 44 1.08 1.83 -3.07
N ALA A 45 2.21 2.52 -2.93
CA ALA A 45 2.68 3.03 -1.65
C ALA A 45 3.22 4.45 -1.79
N ALA A 46 2.83 5.33 -0.89
CA ALA A 46 3.45 6.64 -0.72
C ALA A 46 4.19 6.68 0.62
N HIS A 47 5.35 7.35 0.65
CA HIS A 47 6.09 7.55 1.89
C HIS A 47 6.76 8.93 1.89
N ASN A 48 6.85 9.54 3.06
CA ASN A 48 7.47 10.84 3.23
C ASN A 48 8.97 10.69 3.52
N LEU A 49 9.83 11.25 2.67
CA LEU A 49 11.29 11.17 2.79
C LEU A 49 11.83 11.73 4.11
N TRP A 50 11.14 12.70 4.72
CA TRP A 50 11.51 13.29 6.01
C TRP A 50 11.41 12.28 7.16
N TYR A 51 10.32 11.50 7.19
CA TYR A 51 10.11 10.44 8.19
C TYR A 51 10.76 9.10 7.81
N SER A 52 11.40 9.04 6.63
CA SER A 52 11.89 7.77 6.04
C SER A 52 13.39 7.78 5.72
N PRO A 53 14.29 8.25 6.63
CA PRO A 53 15.72 8.35 6.31
C PRO A 53 16.35 6.98 6.03
N LYS A 54 15.84 5.90 6.63
CA LYS A 54 16.29 4.53 6.34
C LYS A 54 15.93 4.11 4.91
N ALA A 55 14.68 4.30 4.51
CA ALA A 55 14.23 3.97 3.16
C ALA A 55 14.92 4.81 2.08
N ALA A 56 15.15 6.10 2.34
CA ALA A 56 15.91 6.97 1.43
C ALA A 56 17.35 6.46 1.22
N ARG A 57 18.05 6.08 2.30
CA ARG A 57 19.40 5.49 2.20
C ARG A 57 19.38 4.17 1.42
N LYS A 58 18.43 3.28 1.73
CA LYS A 58 18.35 1.98 1.06
C LYS A 58 17.98 2.13 -0.41
N SER A 59 17.17 3.12 -0.76
CA SER A 59 16.84 3.44 -2.14
C SER A 59 18.07 3.86 -2.95
N LEU A 60 18.98 4.64 -2.36
CA LEU A 60 20.26 5.01 -2.98
C LEU A 60 21.18 3.80 -3.15
N GLU A 61 21.27 2.94 -2.13
CA GLU A 61 22.10 1.73 -2.16
C GLU A 61 21.65 0.75 -3.26
N LEU A 62 20.35 0.53 -3.38
CA LEU A 62 19.76 -0.42 -4.33
C LEU A 62 19.50 0.21 -5.71
N LYS A 63 19.75 1.51 -5.89
CA LYS A 63 19.31 2.30 -7.05
C LYS A 63 17.83 2.06 -7.40
N LEU A 64 17.00 1.96 -6.37
CA LEU A 64 15.60 1.58 -6.50
C LEU A 64 14.78 2.34 -5.46
N LEU A 65 13.86 3.21 -5.89
CA LEU A 65 12.96 3.90 -4.96
C LEU A 65 12.07 2.89 -4.21
N ILE A 66 12.19 2.84 -2.88
CA ILE A 66 11.46 1.93 -2.00
C ILE A 66 11.01 2.68 -0.76
N GLY A 67 9.75 2.51 -0.34
CA GLY A 67 9.19 3.10 0.88
C GLY A 67 9.42 2.25 2.14
N ASN A 68 9.11 2.82 3.31
CA ASN A 68 9.32 2.17 4.62
C ASN A 68 8.62 0.80 4.72
N ASP A 69 7.36 0.72 4.31
CA ASP A 69 6.54 -0.48 4.54
C ASP A 69 7.06 -1.66 3.72
N VAL A 70 7.34 -1.42 2.44
CA VAL A 70 7.87 -2.45 1.52
C VAL A 70 9.27 -2.87 1.92
N LEU A 71 10.12 -1.91 2.35
CA LEU A 71 11.43 -2.23 2.89
C LEU A 71 11.32 -3.12 4.12
N LEU A 72 10.38 -2.83 5.02
CA LEU A 72 10.12 -3.61 6.21
C LEU A 72 9.62 -5.03 5.87
N TYR A 73 8.74 -5.20 4.88
CA TYR A 73 8.33 -6.52 4.39
C TYR A 73 9.48 -7.31 3.78
N HIS A 74 10.32 -6.65 2.99
CA HIS A 74 11.50 -7.25 2.38
C HIS A 74 12.51 -7.70 3.45
N GLU A 75 12.80 -6.86 4.45
CA GLU A 75 13.69 -7.21 5.57
C GLU A 75 13.17 -8.37 6.44
N LYS A 76 11.86 -8.65 6.41
CA LYS A 76 11.25 -9.80 7.09
C LYS A 76 11.18 -11.05 6.22
N GLY A 77 11.64 -10.99 4.96
CA GLY A 77 11.55 -12.08 4.00
C GLY A 77 10.11 -12.39 3.58
N LEU A 78 9.23 -11.38 3.59
CA LEU A 78 7.84 -11.48 3.10
C LEU A 78 7.69 -10.96 1.66
N VAL A 79 8.68 -10.21 1.20
CA VAL A 79 8.80 -9.67 -0.16
C VAL A 79 10.15 -10.08 -0.71
N GLU A 80 10.13 -10.91 -1.75
CA GLU A 80 11.34 -11.35 -2.46
C GLU A 80 11.59 -10.44 -3.67
N ASP A 81 10.58 -10.27 -4.52
CA ASP A 81 10.59 -9.33 -5.64
C ASP A 81 9.89 -8.02 -5.24
N ILE A 82 10.69 -6.97 -5.01
CA ILE A 82 10.20 -5.63 -4.63
C ILE A 82 9.38 -4.99 -5.76
N GLY A 83 9.71 -5.25 -7.02
CA GLY A 83 9.00 -4.72 -8.18
C GLY A 83 7.60 -5.28 -8.25
N ALA A 84 7.47 -6.60 -8.25
CA ALA A 84 6.17 -7.27 -8.24
C ALA A 84 5.37 -6.95 -6.97
N SER A 85 6.01 -6.91 -5.80
CA SER A 85 5.32 -6.67 -4.52
C SER A 85 4.88 -5.23 -4.32
N ASN A 86 5.54 -4.26 -4.94
CA ASN A 86 5.15 -2.85 -4.90
C ASN A 86 5.39 -2.16 -6.25
N PRO A 87 4.51 -2.36 -7.24
CA PRO A 87 4.79 -1.87 -8.58
C PRO A 87 4.82 -0.34 -8.67
N VAL A 88 4.03 0.36 -7.84
CA VAL A 88 4.04 1.82 -7.79
C VAL A 88 4.52 2.32 -6.43
N ALA A 89 5.61 3.08 -6.44
CA ALA A 89 6.14 3.76 -5.26
C ALA A 89 6.14 5.28 -5.47
N ILE A 90 5.73 6.03 -4.47
CA ILE A 90 5.69 7.50 -4.45
C ILE A 90 6.50 7.97 -3.25
N ALA A 91 7.46 8.85 -3.50
CA ALA A 91 8.17 9.57 -2.46
C ALA A 91 7.57 10.98 -2.38
N THR A 92 7.15 11.38 -1.19
CA THR A 92 6.75 12.74 -0.89
C THR A 92 7.82 13.43 -0.05
N ALA A 93 7.85 14.76 -0.06
CA ALA A 93 8.70 15.52 0.84
C ALA A 93 7.95 16.76 1.35
N PRO A 94 8.18 17.17 2.60
CA PRO A 94 7.46 18.29 3.18
C PRO A 94 7.81 19.59 2.45
N PRO A 95 6.82 20.44 2.15
CA PRO A 95 7.08 21.80 1.71
C PRO A 95 7.70 22.62 2.86
N ASP A 96 8.38 23.70 2.50
CA ASP A 96 8.97 24.64 3.44
C ASP A 96 7.91 25.67 3.86
N PRO A 97 7.51 25.71 5.14
CA PRO A 97 6.46 26.63 5.59
C PRO A 97 6.83 28.10 5.35
N SER A 98 8.13 28.45 5.27
CA SER A 98 8.56 29.83 5.00
C SER A 98 8.27 30.30 3.56
N LYS A 99 7.75 29.42 2.69
CA LYS A 99 7.40 29.74 1.29
C LYS A 99 5.92 30.06 1.09
N TYR A 100 5.15 30.02 2.17
CA TYR A 100 3.72 30.26 2.14
C TYR A 100 3.41 31.54 2.90
N SER A 101 2.42 32.29 2.42
CA SER A 101 1.92 33.49 3.13
C SER A 101 0.88 33.12 4.19
N TRP A 102 0.16 32.01 3.96
CA TRP A 102 -0.94 31.55 4.80
C TRP A 102 -0.73 30.09 5.20
N VAL A 103 -1.10 29.76 6.44
CA VAL A 103 -0.96 28.40 6.97
C VAL A 103 -1.90 27.45 6.23
N GLU A 104 -3.07 27.94 5.81
CA GLU A 104 -4.08 27.20 5.07
C GLU A 104 -3.53 26.67 3.73
N ASP A 105 -2.75 27.48 3.01
CA ASP A 105 -2.11 27.06 1.75
C ASP A 105 -1.05 25.98 1.98
N TYR A 106 -0.26 26.13 3.06
CA TYR A 106 0.74 25.15 3.46
C TYR A 106 0.07 23.81 3.83
N MET A 107 -0.99 23.86 4.63
CA MET A 107 -1.75 22.68 5.04
C MET A 107 -2.44 22.01 3.86
N GLY A 108 -3.03 22.79 2.95
CA GLY A 108 -3.66 22.28 1.73
C GLY A 108 -2.67 21.55 0.81
N ASP A 109 -1.42 22.03 0.72
CA ASP A 109 -0.36 21.29 0.03
C ASP A 109 0.04 20.02 0.78
N LEU A 110 0.17 20.08 2.11
CA LEU A 110 0.60 18.93 2.93
C LEU A 110 -0.40 17.76 2.89
N GLU A 111 -1.69 18.04 2.74
CA GLU A 111 -2.77 17.06 2.69
C GLU A 111 -2.91 16.38 1.30
N ASP A 112 -2.41 17.03 0.23
CA ASP A 112 -2.49 16.52 -1.13
C ASP A 112 -1.18 15.83 -1.55
N VAL A 113 -1.21 14.49 -1.62
CA VAL A 113 -0.07 13.66 -2.04
C VAL A 113 0.56 14.15 -3.35
N GLY A 114 -0.24 14.59 -4.32
CA GLY A 114 0.25 15.06 -5.61
C GLY A 114 1.01 16.38 -5.53
N ARG A 115 0.64 17.26 -4.59
CA ARG A 115 1.30 18.55 -4.37
C ARG A 115 2.60 18.47 -3.58
N ILE A 116 2.84 17.34 -2.93
CA ILE A 116 4.09 17.05 -2.20
C ILE A 116 4.85 15.83 -2.72
N ALA A 117 4.41 15.20 -3.82
CA ALA A 117 5.13 14.13 -4.50
C ALA A 117 6.37 14.68 -5.21
N VAL A 118 7.49 13.96 -5.12
CA VAL A 118 8.79 14.46 -5.58
C VAL A 118 9.53 13.46 -6.46
N LEU A 119 9.35 12.18 -6.15
CA LEU A 119 9.85 11.06 -6.95
C LEU A 119 8.76 10.00 -7.03
N SER A 120 8.75 9.25 -8.11
CA SER A 120 7.95 8.04 -8.21
C SER A 120 8.69 6.94 -8.95
N ARG A 121 8.19 5.72 -8.81
CA ARG A 121 8.63 4.53 -9.53
C ARG A 121 7.41 3.79 -10.05
N VAL A 122 7.50 3.34 -11.29
CA VAL A 122 6.59 2.35 -11.88
C VAL A 122 7.41 1.13 -12.28
N TYR A 123 6.94 -0.06 -11.91
CA TYR A 123 7.46 -1.34 -12.34
C TYR A 123 6.58 -1.89 -13.46
N ALA A 124 7.17 -2.20 -14.60
CA ALA A 124 6.51 -2.85 -15.72
C ALA A 124 6.80 -4.36 -15.67
N PHE A 125 5.76 -5.17 -15.46
CA PHE A 125 5.90 -6.59 -15.12
C PHE A 125 6.51 -7.42 -16.25
N ASP A 126 6.09 -7.19 -17.50
CA ASP A 126 6.52 -8.00 -18.64
C ASP A 126 7.99 -7.73 -18.98
N GLU A 127 8.40 -6.45 -18.93
CA GLU A 127 9.77 -5.99 -19.17
C GLU A 127 10.69 -6.24 -17.98
N ARG A 128 10.12 -6.54 -16.80
CA ARG A 128 10.84 -6.62 -15.52
C ARG A 128 11.69 -5.37 -15.25
N ALA A 129 11.15 -4.21 -15.60
CA ALA A 129 11.88 -2.95 -15.62
C ALA A 129 11.28 -1.93 -14.65
N HIS A 130 12.16 -1.15 -14.01
CA HIS A 130 11.76 -0.02 -13.18
C HIS A 130 11.98 1.29 -13.95
N SER A 131 10.96 2.13 -13.98
CA SER A 131 11.07 3.51 -14.43
C SER A 131 10.91 4.45 -13.24
N HIS A 132 11.89 5.33 -13.04
CA HIS A 132 11.83 6.36 -12.00
C HIS A 132 11.53 7.72 -12.60
N TYR A 133 10.72 8.50 -11.89
CA TYR A 133 10.31 9.82 -12.33
C TYR A 133 10.57 10.86 -11.24
N VAL A 134 10.87 12.09 -11.65
CA VAL A 134 10.94 13.25 -10.78
C VAL A 134 9.81 14.22 -11.11
N HIS A 135 9.12 14.69 -10.06
CA HIS A 135 8.04 15.67 -10.15
C HIS A 135 8.63 17.07 -9.89
N ALA A 136 9.27 17.61 -10.93
CA ALA A 136 10.05 18.85 -10.87
C ALA A 136 9.19 20.05 -10.40
N GLU A 137 7.89 20.03 -10.70
CA GLU A 137 6.92 21.05 -10.30
C GLU A 137 6.83 21.25 -8.80
N ASN A 138 7.19 20.26 -7.97
CA ASN A 138 7.09 20.37 -6.51
C ASN A 138 8.44 20.69 -5.83
N LEU A 139 9.57 20.62 -6.54
CA LEU A 139 10.90 20.88 -5.96
C LEU A 139 11.07 22.32 -5.48
N HIS A 140 10.37 23.26 -6.13
CA HIS A 140 10.43 24.67 -5.77
C HIS A 140 9.89 24.95 -4.36
N LYS A 141 9.02 24.07 -3.83
CA LYS A 141 8.36 24.20 -2.51
C LYS A 141 9.24 23.79 -1.32
N MET A 142 10.36 23.10 -1.54
CA MET A 142 11.18 22.54 -0.45
C MET A 142 12.27 23.48 0.04
N ASN A 143 12.73 23.29 1.28
CA ASN A 143 13.97 23.90 1.76
C ASN A 143 15.21 23.31 1.06
N THR A 144 16.36 23.97 1.19
CA THR A 144 17.61 23.59 0.51
C THR A 144 18.08 22.18 0.86
N ARG A 145 17.92 21.73 2.11
CA ARG A 145 18.43 20.42 2.56
C ARG A 145 17.61 19.27 1.97
N VAL A 146 16.29 19.38 2.03
CA VAL A 146 15.37 18.40 1.44
C VAL A 146 15.52 18.36 -0.07
N ARG A 147 15.60 19.52 -0.74
CA ARG A 147 15.85 19.57 -2.19
C ARG A 147 17.15 18.87 -2.58
N LYS A 148 18.25 19.11 -1.86
CA LYS A 148 19.55 18.44 -2.13
C LYS A 148 19.45 16.92 -2.01
N LEU A 149 18.68 16.41 -1.05
CA LEU A 149 18.41 14.98 -0.94
C LEU A 149 17.65 14.46 -2.16
N VAL A 150 16.56 15.13 -2.55
CA VAL A 150 15.75 14.74 -3.71
C VAL A 150 16.58 14.76 -5.00
N GLU A 151 17.42 15.78 -5.21
CA GLU A 151 18.31 15.86 -6.38
C GLU A 151 19.36 14.74 -6.38
N LYS A 152 19.94 14.43 -5.22
CA LYS A 152 20.85 13.28 -5.09
C LYS A 152 20.14 11.98 -5.46
N MET A 153 18.91 11.78 -4.97
CA MET A 153 18.11 10.60 -5.31
C MET A 153 17.72 10.58 -6.79
N ARG A 154 17.31 11.71 -7.37
CA ARG A 154 17.02 11.85 -8.80
C ARG A 154 18.18 11.37 -9.65
N SER A 155 19.40 11.84 -9.37
CA SER A 155 20.60 11.42 -10.09
C SER A 155 20.92 9.94 -9.90
N ALA A 156 20.85 9.43 -8.67
CA ALA A 156 21.18 8.03 -8.38
C ALA A 156 20.18 7.01 -8.94
N LEU A 157 18.91 7.42 -9.05
CA LEU A 157 17.81 6.62 -9.59
C LEU A 157 17.62 6.84 -11.09
N GLU A 158 18.43 7.71 -11.72
CA GLU A 158 18.29 8.08 -13.14
C GLU A 158 16.87 8.57 -13.47
N ALA A 159 16.23 9.25 -12.52
CA ALA A 159 14.82 9.61 -12.60
C ALA A 159 14.58 10.71 -13.66
N VAL A 160 13.65 10.46 -14.56
CA VAL A 160 13.33 11.38 -15.67
C VAL A 160 12.19 12.34 -15.30
N PRO A 161 12.20 13.60 -15.77
CA PRO A 161 11.11 14.53 -15.49
C PRO A 161 9.77 14.02 -16.02
N ARG A 162 8.76 13.97 -15.14
CA ARG A 162 7.37 13.67 -15.50
C ARG A 162 6.45 14.26 -14.45
N GLY A 163 5.42 14.99 -14.90
CA GLY A 163 4.47 15.61 -13.97
C GLY A 163 3.65 14.57 -13.20
N PHE A 164 3.24 14.90 -11.98
CA PHE A 164 2.40 14.04 -11.16
C PHE A 164 1.05 13.74 -11.84
N ALA A 165 0.52 14.67 -12.62
CA ALA A 165 -0.71 14.47 -13.40
C ALA A 165 -0.63 13.22 -14.30
N SER A 166 0.53 12.94 -14.91
CA SER A 166 0.73 11.73 -15.72
C SER A 166 0.72 10.46 -14.88
N LEU A 167 1.31 10.48 -13.68
CA LEU A 167 1.24 9.36 -12.75
C LEU A 167 -0.21 9.14 -12.26
N SER A 168 -0.92 10.22 -11.95
CA SER A 168 -2.33 10.16 -11.55
C SER A 168 -3.19 9.55 -12.65
N ALA A 169 -3.00 9.96 -13.91
CA ALA A 169 -3.70 9.37 -15.04
C ALA A 169 -3.37 7.87 -15.21
N TYR A 170 -2.10 7.50 -15.08
CA TYR A 170 -1.66 6.10 -15.09
C TYR A 170 -2.31 5.29 -13.97
N LEU A 171 -2.34 5.80 -12.74
CA LEU A 171 -2.94 5.14 -11.57
C LEU A 171 -4.45 4.84 -11.73
N THR A 172 -5.13 5.60 -12.59
CA THR A 172 -6.55 5.39 -12.90
C THR A 172 -6.81 4.63 -14.20
N SER A 173 -5.75 4.15 -14.86
CA SER A 173 -5.85 3.52 -16.19
C SER A 173 -6.06 2.01 -16.12
N ASN A 174 -6.57 1.42 -17.19
CA ASN A 174 -6.63 -0.04 -17.32
C ASN A 174 -5.22 -0.67 -17.46
N GLU A 175 -4.24 0.11 -17.91
CA GLU A 175 -2.86 -0.33 -18.06
C GLU A 175 -2.23 -0.67 -16.71
N VAL A 176 -2.36 0.22 -15.71
CA VAL A 176 -1.87 -0.08 -14.37
C VAL A 176 -2.62 -1.26 -13.76
N ALA A 177 -3.94 -1.34 -13.91
CA ALA A 177 -4.72 -2.44 -13.36
C ALA A 177 -4.24 -3.80 -13.91
N ALA A 178 -4.07 -3.91 -15.23
CA ALA A 178 -3.55 -5.12 -15.87
C ALA A 178 -2.12 -5.46 -15.40
N ASN A 179 -1.26 -4.46 -15.22
CA ASN A 179 0.09 -4.67 -14.71
C ASN A 179 0.08 -5.14 -13.23
N LEU A 180 -0.79 -4.58 -12.40
CA LEU A 180 -0.94 -4.99 -11.00
C LEU A 180 -1.51 -6.41 -10.88
N ASP A 181 -2.43 -6.81 -11.75
CA ASP A 181 -2.95 -8.19 -11.79
C ASP A 181 -1.86 -9.21 -12.13
N LYS A 182 -1.01 -8.90 -13.13
CA LYS A 182 0.14 -9.76 -13.44
C LYS A 182 1.10 -9.90 -12.26
N CYS A 183 1.32 -8.81 -11.53
CA CYS A 183 2.13 -8.82 -10.31
C CYS A 183 1.50 -9.69 -9.23
N LEU A 184 0.19 -9.54 -8.95
CA LEU A 184 -0.53 -10.38 -7.99
C LEU A 184 -0.43 -11.85 -8.36
N HIS A 185 -0.75 -12.22 -9.60
CA HIS A 185 -0.67 -13.60 -10.07
C HIS A 185 0.73 -14.20 -9.93
N ALA A 186 1.77 -13.39 -10.13
CA ALA A 186 3.14 -13.84 -9.89
C ALA A 186 3.40 -14.14 -8.42
N LEU A 187 2.85 -13.33 -7.51
CA LEU A 187 3.00 -13.48 -6.05
C LEU A 187 2.13 -14.59 -5.46
N GLU A 188 1.06 -15.00 -6.15
CA GLU A 188 0.23 -16.15 -5.76
C GLU A 188 0.93 -17.48 -6.05
N ARG A 189 1.78 -17.55 -7.08
CA ARG A 189 2.44 -18.79 -7.51
C ARG A 189 3.29 -19.40 -6.39
N GLY A 190 2.91 -20.60 -5.98
CA GLY A 190 3.63 -21.36 -4.95
C GLY A 190 3.50 -20.78 -3.55
N LYS A 191 2.53 -19.88 -3.31
CA LYS A 191 2.18 -19.36 -1.98
C LYS A 191 0.82 -19.94 -1.55
N ASP A 192 0.62 -20.02 -0.25
CA ASP A 192 -0.65 -20.46 0.34
C ASP A 192 -1.55 -19.25 0.64
N VAL A 193 -0.95 -18.11 1.00
CA VAL A 193 -1.66 -16.85 1.27
C VAL A 193 -0.88 -15.65 0.78
N VAL A 194 -1.58 -14.71 0.15
CA VAL A 194 -1.08 -13.38 -0.22
C VAL A 194 -1.84 -12.33 0.58
N PHE A 195 -1.13 -11.55 1.38
CA PHE A 195 -1.71 -10.37 2.03
C PHE A 195 -1.57 -9.16 1.12
N VAL A 196 -2.69 -8.57 0.71
CA VAL A 196 -2.71 -7.36 -0.12
C VAL A 196 -3.02 -6.16 0.76
N GLU A 197 -2.13 -5.18 0.86
CA GLU A 197 -2.36 -3.95 1.62
C GLU A 197 -2.82 -2.82 0.71
N SER A 198 -3.96 -2.19 1.07
CA SER A 198 -4.50 -1.05 0.32
C SER A 198 -3.76 0.26 0.60
N PHE A 199 -4.02 1.25 -0.27
CA PHE A 199 -3.51 2.60 -0.12
C PHE A 199 -4.49 3.46 0.70
N ASN A 200 -4.03 4.00 1.83
CA ASN A 200 -4.84 4.83 2.75
C ASN A 200 -6.13 4.14 3.21
N ASP A 201 -7.29 4.77 3.01
CA ASP A 201 -8.64 4.28 3.31
C ASP A 201 -9.39 3.78 2.06
N ALA A 202 -8.71 3.62 0.92
CA ALA A 202 -9.30 3.00 -0.25
C ALA A 202 -9.63 1.53 0.05
N ILE A 203 -10.83 1.07 -0.33
CA ILE A 203 -11.25 -0.31 -0.08
C ILE A 203 -10.29 -1.30 -0.74
N ALA A 204 -9.87 -1.00 -1.97
CA ALA A 204 -8.87 -1.75 -2.72
C ALA A 204 -7.94 -0.79 -3.49
N PRO A 205 -6.69 -1.17 -3.78
CA PRO A 205 -5.79 -0.36 -4.60
C PRO A 205 -6.25 -0.16 -6.05
N TYR A 206 -7.09 -1.05 -6.58
CA TYR A 206 -7.75 -0.93 -7.89
C TYR A 206 -9.01 -1.82 -7.92
N GLY A 207 -9.97 -1.50 -8.80
CA GLY A 207 -11.29 -2.15 -8.80
C GLY A 207 -11.25 -3.66 -9.05
N ALA A 208 -10.54 -4.10 -10.09
CA ALA A 208 -10.47 -5.52 -10.50
C ALA A 208 -9.90 -6.44 -9.41
N LEU A 209 -9.07 -5.93 -8.50
CA LEU A 209 -8.53 -6.71 -7.38
C LEU A 209 -9.62 -7.37 -6.53
N LEU A 210 -10.76 -6.70 -6.35
CA LEU A 210 -11.85 -7.24 -5.54
C LEU A 210 -12.38 -8.57 -6.08
N GLU A 211 -12.16 -8.86 -7.37
CA GLU A 211 -12.50 -10.14 -8.01
C GLU A 211 -11.66 -11.32 -7.49
N SER A 212 -10.41 -11.05 -7.12
CA SER A 212 -9.44 -12.04 -6.65
C SER A 212 -9.41 -12.20 -5.12
N VAL A 213 -10.07 -11.32 -4.38
CA VAL A 213 -10.03 -11.29 -2.91
C VAL A 213 -10.97 -12.32 -2.31
N ASP A 214 -10.48 -13.04 -1.31
CA ASP A 214 -11.23 -14.05 -0.56
C ASP A 214 -11.78 -13.54 0.76
N ALA A 215 -11.01 -12.71 1.45
CA ALA A 215 -11.39 -12.10 2.72
C ALA A 215 -10.85 -10.68 2.81
N VAL A 216 -11.59 -9.82 3.52
CA VAL A 216 -11.21 -8.42 3.74
C VAL A 216 -11.04 -8.19 5.24
N VAL A 217 -9.97 -7.50 5.60
CA VAL A 217 -9.72 -7.01 6.95
C VAL A 217 -9.70 -5.49 6.91
N VAL A 218 -10.64 -4.88 7.63
CA VAL A 218 -10.68 -3.44 7.85
C VAL A 218 -9.97 -3.13 9.16
N VAL A 219 -8.86 -2.40 9.09
CA VAL A 219 -8.02 -2.07 10.24
C VAL A 219 -8.28 -0.63 10.68
N ALA A 220 -8.52 -0.46 11.96
CA ALA A 220 -8.62 0.82 12.65
C ALA A 220 -7.68 0.82 13.87
N PRO A 221 -7.33 1.99 14.43
CA PRO A 221 -6.60 2.04 15.69
C PRO A 221 -7.34 1.24 16.77
N GLY A 222 -6.66 0.23 17.34
CA GLY A 222 -7.21 -0.61 18.41
C GLY A 222 -7.95 -1.86 17.92
N GLU A 223 -8.29 -2.00 16.65
CA GLU A 223 -9.15 -3.11 16.21
C GLU A 223 -8.98 -3.47 14.72
N ALA A 224 -9.11 -4.76 14.41
CA ALA A 224 -9.23 -5.26 13.05
C ALA A 224 -10.56 -6.01 12.90
N TYR A 225 -11.33 -5.62 11.89
CA TYR A 225 -12.66 -6.16 11.58
C TYR A 225 -12.57 -7.06 10.34
N ILE A 226 -13.03 -8.31 10.46
CA ILE A 226 -12.85 -9.32 9.43
C ILE A 226 -14.17 -9.59 8.72
N TYR A 227 -14.11 -9.61 7.39
CA TYR A 227 -15.18 -9.98 6.48
C TYR A 227 -14.72 -11.19 5.67
N ARG A 228 -15.29 -12.37 5.94
CA ARG A 228 -14.92 -13.64 5.28
C ARG A 228 -15.56 -13.82 3.92
N ASP A 229 -16.64 -13.09 3.66
CA ASP A 229 -17.33 -13.09 2.38
C ASP A 229 -16.96 -11.81 1.60
N ALA A 230 -15.89 -11.90 0.82
CA ALA A 230 -15.45 -10.80 -0.03
C ALA A 230 -16.48 -10.46 -1.13
N GLY A 231 -17.39 -11.38 -1.48
CA GLY A 231 -18.47 -11.12 -2.43
C GLY A 231 -19.44 -10.04 -1.95
N LYS A 232 -19.79 -10.06 -0.66
CA LYS A 232 -20.60 -8.98 -0.04
C LYS A 232 -19.86 -7.65 -0.05
N VAL A 233 -18.56 -7.66 0.29
CA VAL A 233 -17.74 -6.44 0.29
C VAL A 233 -17.65 -5.85 -1.11
N ARG A 234 -17.44 -6.69 -2.13
CA ARG A 234 -17.41 -6.32 -3.55
C ARG A 234 -18.73 -5.70 -3.99
N GLU A 235 -19.87 -6.30 -3.63
CA GLU A 235 -21.19 -5.77 -3.99
C GLU A 235 -21.44 -4.38 -3.40
N VAL A 236 -21.11 -4.19 -2.12
CA VAL A 236 -21.26 -2.88 -1.45
C VAL A 236 -20.32 -1.85 -2.06
N SER A 237 -19.06 -2.23 -2.31
CA SER A 237 -18.06 -1.35 -2.93
C SER A 237 -18.49 -0.91 -4.34
N ARG A 238 -19.05 -1.82 -5.14
CA ARG A 238 -19.59 -1.51 -6.47
C ARG A 238 -20.76 -0.54 -6.39
N LYS A 239 -21.74 -0.80 -5.52
CA LYS A 239 -22.90 0.09 -5.31
C LYS A 239 -22.48 1.48 -4.83
N ALA A 240 -21.50 1.56 -3.93
CA ALA A 240 -20.98 2.82 -3.44
C ALA A 240 -20.24 3.60 -4.54
N PHE A 241 -19.43 2.91 -5.35
CA PHE A 241 -18.74 3.50 -6.50
C PHE A 241 -19.71 4.00 -7.58
N GLU A 242 -20.74 3.22 -7.92
CA GLU A 242 -21.78 3.63 -8.88
C GLU A 242 -22.52 4.91 -8.43
N ARG A 243 -22.67 5.10 -7.12
CA ARG A 243 -23.38 6.25 -6.55
C ARG A 243 -22.48 7.49 -6.36
N TRP A 244 -21.23 7.30 -5.96
CA TRP A 244 -20.36 8.39 -5.47
C TRP A 244 -19.01 8.46 -6.20
N GLY A 245 -18.81 7.67 -7.25
CA GLY A 245 -17.53 7.55 -7.95
C GLY A 245 -16.40 7.10 -7.01
N TRP A 246 -15.19 7.62 -7.22
CA TRP A 246 -14.02 7.31 -6.40
C TRP A 246 -14.18 7.68 -4.92
N THR A 247 -15.03 8.65 -4.58
CA THR A 247 -15.37 8.94 -3.18
C THR A 247 -16.05 7.73 -2.53
N GLY A 248 -16.91 7.03 -3.28
CA GLY A 248 -17.58 5.80 -2.85
C GLY A 248 -16.67 4.59 -2.70
N PHE A 249 -15.44 4.65 -3.21
CA PHE A 249 -14.46 3.56 -3.13
C PHE A 249 -13.61 3.59 -1.84
N ARG A 250 -14.19 4.13 -0.76
CA ARG A 250 -13.60 4.17 0.57
C ARG A 250 -14.14 3.06 1.45
N THR A 251 -13.30 2.58 2.36
CA THR A 251 -13.64 1.52 3.31
C THR A 251 -14.82 1.86 4.23
N SER A 252 -15.04 3.16 4.51
CA SER A 252 -16.15 3.61 5.35
C SER A 252 -17.51 3.11 4.86
N TYR A 253 -17.75 3.09 3.54
CA TYR A 253 -19.02 2.63 2.99
C TYR A 253 -19.27 1.14 3.22
N VAL A 254 -18.20 0.32 3.21
CA VAL A 254 -18.28 -1.10 3.57
C VAL A 254 -18.59 -1.24 5.06
N PHE A 255 -17.90 -0.49 5.91
CA PHE A 255 -18.07 -0.53 7.35
C PHE A 255 -19.48 -0.08 7.80
N ASP A 256 -20.02 0.96 7.18
CA ASP A 256 -21.37 1.48 7.47
C ASP A 256 -22.49 0.52 7.04
N THR A 257 -22.22 -0.33 6.04
CA THR A 257 -23.24 -1.19 5.42
C THR A 257 -23.19 -2.64 5.93
N LEU A 258 -22.00 -3.16 6.19
CA LEU A 258 -21.79 -4.57 6.53
C LEU A 258 -21.26 -4.71 7.95
N LYS A 259 -21.91 -5.60 8.72
CA LYS A 259 -21.35 -6.06 9.99
C LYS A 259 -20.20 -7.04 9.73
N PRO A 260 -19.06 -6.90 10.43
CA PRO A 260 -17.97 -7.86 10.33
C PRO A 260 -18.40 -9.22 10.90
N ASP A 261 -17.80 -10.28 10.38
CA ASP A 261 -17.97 -11.64 10.88
C ASP A 261 -17.45 -11.79 12.32
N PHE A 262 -16.30 -11.16 12.58
CA PHE A 262 -15.68 -11.04 13.89
C PHE A 262 -14.65 -9.91 13.86
N SER A 263 -14.18 -9.51 15.04
CA SER A 263 -13.04 -8.61 15.18
C SER A 263 -11.96 -9.24 16.06
N VAL A 264 -10.77 -8.66 15.99
CA VAL A 264 -9.67 -8.92 16.93
C VAL A 264 -9.15 -7.57 17.43
N GLU A 265 -9.03 -7.45 18.75
CA GLU A 265 -8.48 -6.26 19.39
C GLU A 265 -6.99 -6.17 19.10
N THR A 266 -6.52 -5.03 18.59
CA THR A 266 -5.10 -4.78 18.33
C THR A 266 -4.56 -3.75 19.33
N GLY A 267 -3.27 -3.83 19.63
CA GLY A 267 -2.66 -2.98 20.67
C GLY A 267 -1.38 -2.31 20.21
N LEU A 268 -0.96 -1.29 20.96
CA LEU A 268 0.27 -0.53 20.71
C LEU A 268 1.51 -1.42 20.66
N ALA A 269 2.35 -1.19 19.65
CA ALA A 269 3.56 -1.96 19.43
C ALA A 269 4.70 -1.05 18.95
N ALA A 270 5.79 -1.00 19.72
CA ALA A 270 6.99 -0.26 19.33
C ALA A 270 7.62 -0.78 18.04
N LYS A 271 7.44 -2.08 17.74
CA LYS A 271 7.86 -2.73 16.50
C LYS A 271 6.79 -3.71 16.05
N PRO A 272 6.61 -3.91 14.74
CA PRO A 272 5.66 -4.88 14.23
C PRO A 272 6.19 -6.30 14.50
N SER A 273 5.35 -7.12 15.12
CA SER A 273 5.67 -8.48 15.56
C SER A 273 4.42 -9.35 15.60
N VAL A 274 4.59 -10.67 15.60
CA VAL A 274 3.48 -11.58 15.89
C VAL A 274 2.97 -11.33 17.31
N ARG A 275 1.64 -11.35 17.47
CA ARG A 275 0.93 -11.14 18.73
C ARG A 275 -0.31 -12.02 18.76
N LYS A 276 -0.92 -12.16 19.94
CA LYS A 276 -2.15 -12.94 20.14
C LYS A 276 -3.26 -12.62 19.11
N PRO A 277 -3.59 -11.35 18.81
CA PRO A 277 -4.64 -11.02 17.84
C PRO A 277 -4.33 -11.52 16.41
N HIS A 278 -3.06 -11.47 16.02
CA HIS A 278 -2.62 -11.97 14.71
C HIS A 278 -2.77 -13.50 14.62
N ARG A 279 -2.42 -14.23 15.69
CA ARG A 279 -2.62 -15.69 15.73
C ARG A 279 -4.09 -16.04 15.73
N GLU A 280 -4.91 -15.39 16.54
CA GLU A 280 -6.36 -15.60 16.56
C GLU A 280 -7.00 -15.34 15.20
N PHE A 281 -6.57 -14.29 14.52
CA PHE A 281 -6.98 -14.01 13.15
C PHE A 281 -6.61 -15.16 12.21
N ILE A 282 -5.33 -15.54 12.16
CA ILE A 282 -4.85 -16.64 11.30
C ILE A 282 -5.58 -17.94 11.60
N ASP A 283 -5.81 -18.27 12.87
CA ASP A 283 -6.48 -19.50 13.28
C ASP A 283 -7.93 -19.55 12.80
N LYS A 284 -8.62 -18.40 12.83
CA LYS A 284 -10.00 -18.28 12.34
C LYS A 284 -10.10 -18.26 10.81
N ILE A 285 -9.05 -17.86 10.11
CA ILE A 285 -9.02 -17.90 8.63
C ILE A 285 -8.34 -19.15 8.05
N ALA A 286 -7.57 -19.91 8.83
CA ALA A 286 -6.81 -21.07 8.37
C ALA A 286 -7.71 -22.15 7.74
N ASN A 287 -8.94 -22.32 8.24
CA ASN A 287 -9.92 -23.23 7.66
C ASN A 287 -10.33 -22.86 6.23
N PHE A 288 -10.10 -21.62 5.80
CA PHE A 288 -10.33 -21.15 4.43
C PHE A 288 -9.07 -21.24 3.55
N VAL A 289 -7.88 -21.34 4.16
CA VAL A 289 -6.57 -21.31 3.47
C VAL A 289 -6.04 -22.71 3.13
N ILE A 290 -6.47 -23.75 3.87
CA ILE A 290 -5.92 -25.12 3.78
C ILE A 290 -6.80 -26.08 2.93
N HIS A 291 -7.78 -25.58 2.18
CA HIS A 291 -8.69 -26.38 1.31
C HIS A 291 -8.69 -25.93 -0.16
#